data_AF-A0AAJ5YT40-F1
#
_entry.id   AF-A0AAJ5YT40-F1
#
_cell.length_a   1.000
_cell.length_b   1.000
_cell.length_c   1.000
_cell.angle_alpha   90.00
_cell.angle_beta   90.00
_cell.angle_gamma   90.00
#
_symmetry.space_group_name_H-M   'P 1'
#
loop_
_entity.id
_entity.type
_entity.pdbx_description
1 polymer ?
#
loop_
_entity_poly.entity_id
_entity_poly.type
_entity_poly.pdbx_seq_one_letter_code
_entity_poly.pdbx_strand_id
1 'polypeptide(L)'
;MSDGFSLQRLMHALEVMDPNMDAGMPYPPDMIDERDRVQIPFTIPETISIDETCFVMDRIFSLELEWLKGAALGQTLYTCRFYHEYVYTGLSTSLHYTYDTLTLFLKATAKCCALQYHELMHQRVLDGEDFCGDPGGIALPDGVDVTNLAANLDTAIEKLSCDTSLNARKLYTRLAAKKHWLKCITAVCQPNPDTMDAEFHLRACSRYWGQLNPETNKDLALVDSYLVNGSASIQGFFDVTLSRTFSTQLPLRPLAPRSALEVWLEWKSVIELEMPILFRLACTPDVLPRLALLSSVALSFQQHAMTPFVRSLAQSIIHIGYTSTGEKQQLEHVGISAVEDLTHLSVENCLTELEWSQHKDVGRAMTIRLQRFIQRLSGLLIQLMSTLLMNRSRQKRMFAKAYAPWNDLLDEAIQLGYEICNSLDPTMFKAETFSVVVQYFIVYQQVQIIGSGFDLELYSNRECAVQYYFLGETFHEQEVILAKLFSLSAQTRVDNYTLNIVFYICADIPLLA
;
A
#
# COMPACT_ATOMS: atom_id res chain seq x y z
N MET A 1 26.65 -34.64 10.53
CA MET A 1 26.15 -33.27 10.31
C MET A 1 27.30 -32.34 10.66
N SER A 2 27.62 -31.37 9.81
CA SER A 2 28.69 -30.40 10.12
C SER A 2 28.27 -29.56 11.33
N ASP A 3 29.17 -29.35 12.28
CA ASP A 3 28.94 -28.43 13.40
C ASP A 3 28.47 -27.08 12.85
N GLY A 4 27.31 -26.62 13.31
CA GLY A 4 26.68 -25.36 12.89
C GLY A 4 25.49 -25.48 11.92
N PHE A 5 25.13 -26.67 11.43
CA PHE A 5 23.91 -26.85 10.63
C PHE A 5 22.74 -27.36 11.48
N SER A 6 21.80 -26.46 11.83
CA SER A 6 20.59 -26.81 12.59
C SER A 6 19.59 -27.58 11.75
N LEU A 7 19.01 -28.67 12.30
CA LEU A 7 17.92 -29.43 11.69
C LEU A 7 16.70 -28.57 11.33
N GLN A 8 16.48 -27.46 12.03
CA GLN A 8 15.39 -26.52 11.71
C GLN A 8 15.52 -25.94 10.30
N ARG A 9 16.75 -25.79 9.77
CA ARG A 9 16.96 -25.30 8.39
C ARG A 9 16.48 -26.30 7.34
N LEU A 10 16.47 -27.60 7.66
CA LEU A 10 15.98 -28.64 6.74
C LEU A 10 14.46 -28.64 6.61
N MET A 11 13.72 -28.05 7.56
CA MET A 11 12.25 -27.98 7.50
C MET A 11 11.74 -27.12 6.32
N HIS A 12 12.59 -26.27 5.75
CA HIS A 12 12.27 -25.44 4.59
C HIS A 12 12.87 -25.99 3.28
N ALA A 13 13.50 -27.17 3.31
CA ALA A 13 14.08 -27.77 2.11
C ALA A 13 12.98 -28.24 1.15
N LEU A 14 13.21 -28.09 -0.15
CA LEU A 14 12.36 -28.69 -1.18
C LEU A 14 12.62 -30.20 -1.23
N GLU A 15 11.54 -30.97 -1.35
CA GLU A 15 11.60 -32.42 -1.50
C GLU A 15 11.58 -32.79 -2.98
N VAL A 16 12.64 -33.44 -3.44
CA VAL A 16 12.77 -33.93 -4.83
C VAL A 16 11.83 -35.12 -5.03
N MET A 17 11.22 -35.24 -6.21
CA MET A 17 10.19 -36.22 -6.58
C MET A 17 8.83 -36.06 -5.88
N ASP A 18 8.63 -35.04 -5.03
CA ASP A 18 7.29 -34.67 -4.58
C ASP A 18 6.65 -33.73 -5.62
N PRO A 19 5.56 -34.12 -6.29
CA PRO A 19 4.93 -33.28 -7.31
C PRO A 19 4.44 -31.92 -6.78
N ASN A 20 4.28 -31.74 -5.47
CA ASN A 20 3.84 -30.47 -4.88
C ASN A 20 4.99 -29.50 -4.59
N MET A 21 6.20 -30.03 -4.43
CA MET A 21 7.39 -29.27 -3.97
C MET A 21 8.48 -29.20 -5.04
N ASP A 22 8.60 -30.25 -5.86
CA ASP A 22 9.60 -30.37 -6.90
C ASP A 22 9.13 -29.75 -8.21
N ALA A 23 9.77 -28.65 -8.60
CA ALA A 23 9.55 -28.01 -9.89
C ALA A 23 9.97 -28.90 -11.07
N GLY A 24 10.87 -29.87 -10.88
CA GLY A 24 11.27 -30.83 -11.91
C GLY A 24 10.19 -31.86 -12.26
N MET A 25 9.14 -31.99 -11.45
CA MET A 25 8.00 -32.86 -11.71
C MET A 25 6.92 -32.12 -12.52
N PRO A 26 5.99 -32.81 -13.19
CA PRO A 26 4.78 -32.16 -13.70
C PRO A 26 3.83 -31.80 -12.55
N TYR A 27 3.01 -30.76 -12.73
CA TYR A 27 1.91 -30.49 -11.80
C TYR A 27 0.95 -31.68 -11.74
N PRO A 28 0.44 -32.04 -10.55
CA PRO A 28 -0.74 -32.88 -10.44
C PRO A 28 -1.88 -32.26 -11.28
N PRO A 29 -2.66 -33.08 -12.04
CA PRO A 29 -3.79 -32.57 -12.82
C PRO A 29 -4.75 -31.73 -11.97
N ASP A 30 -4.95 -32.15 -10.72
CA ASP A 30 -5.86 -31.57 -9.73
C ASP A 30 -5.41 -30.17 -9.26
N MET A 31 -4.12 -29.83 -9.38
CA MET A 31 -3.57 -28.52 -9.03
C MET A 31 -3.76 -27.47 -10.13
N ILE A 32 -3.95 -27.91 -11.37
CA ILE A 32 -4.23 -27.02 -12.49
C ILE A 32 -5.74 -26.99 -12.71
N ASP A 33 -6.31 -25.80 -12.64
CA ASP A 33 -7.71 -25.57 -13.00
C ASP A 33 -7.97 -26.14 -14.40
N GLU A 34 -9.09 -26.83 -14.60
CA GLU A 34 -9.43 -27.48 -15.87
C GLU A 34 -9.35 -26.53 -17.07
N ARG A 35 -9.58 -25.23 -16.82
CA ARG A 35 -9.57 -24.15 -17.80
C ARG A 35 -8.16 -23.74 -18.24
N ASP A 36 -7.13 -24.01 -17.45
CA ASP A 36 -5.72 -23.68 -17.75
C ASP A 36 -4.91 -24.91 -18.19
N ARG A 37 -5.56 -26.08 -18.34
CA ARG A 37 -4.91 -27.30 -18.84
C ARG A 37 -4.69 -27.20 -20.35
N VAL A 38 -3.46 -26.94 -20.77
CA VAL A 38 -3.07 -26.94 -22.18
C VAL A 38 -3.19 -28.35 -22.76
N GLN A 39 -4.18 -28.58 -23.63
CA GLN A 39 -4.46 -29.92 -24.20
C GLN A 39 -3.66 -30.21 -25.48
N ILE A 40 -3.16 -29.18 -26.15
CA ILE A 40 -2.52 -29.29 -27.48
C ILE A 40 -1.25 -28.43 -27.48
N PRO A 41 -0.13 -28.89 -28.08
CA PRO A 41 1.04 -28.04 -28.30
C PRO A 41 0.65 -26.75 -29.03
N PHE A 42 0.88 -25.61 -28.39
CA PHE A 42 0.55 -24.30 -28.94
C PHE A 42 1.80 -23.54 -29.38
N THR A 43 1.75 -22.96 -30.57
CA THR A 43 2.72 -22.04 -31.13
C THR A 43 2.03 -20.72 -31.43
N ILE A 44 2.68 -19.59 -31.16
CA ILE A 44 2.07 -18.29 -31.38
C ILE A 44 1.86 -18.07 -32.90
N PRO A 45 0.62 -17.79 -33.36
CA PRO A 45 0.32 -17.64 -34.79
C PRO A 45 0.96 -16.38 -35.40
N GLU A 46 1.50 -16.42 -36.63
CA GLU A 46 2.15 -15.26 -37.29
C GLU A 46 1.28 -13.99 -37.37
N THR A 47 -0.05 -14.16 -37.36
CA THR A 47 -1.03 -13.08 -37.30
C THR A 47 -1.97 -13.30 -36.11
N ILE A 48 -2.11 -12.28 -35.26
CA ILE A 48 -2.99 -12.32 -34.08
C ILE A 48 -4.21 -11.47 -34.36
N SER A 49 -5.39 -12.06 -34.19
CA SER A 49 -6.68 -11.39 -34.32
C SER A 49 -6.92 -10.40 -33.17
N ILE A 50 -7.91 -9.54 -33.34
CA ILE A 50 -8.22 -8.52 -32.34
C ILE A 50 -8.84 -9.15 -31.09
N ASP A 51 -9.64 -10.20 -31.25
CA ASP A 51 -10.23 -10.93 -30.12
C ASP A 51 -9.15 -11.70 -29.34
N GLU A 52 -8.17 -12.31 -30.01
CA GLU A 52 -6.99 -12.92 -29.34
C GLU A 52 -6.14 -11.88 -28.62
N THR A 53 -5.96 -10.70 -29.22
CA THR A 53 -5.25 -9.59 -28.57
C THR A 53 -5.98 -9.13 -27.31
N CYS A 54 -7.31 -8.97 -27.38
CA CYS A 54 -8.12 -8.61 -26.22
C CYS A 54 -8.09 -9.70 -25.15
N PHE A 55 -8.11 -10.98 -25.54
CA PHE A 55 -7.95 -12.11 -24.64
C PHE A 55 -6.67 -11.99 -23.81
N VAL A 56 -5.52 -11.79 -24.48
CA VAL A 56 -4.23 -11.68 -23.77
C VAL A 56 -4.21 -10.46 -22.87
N MET A 57 -4.71 -9.30 -23.34
CA MET A 57 -4.75 -8.08 -22.53
C MET A 57 -5.60 -8.23 -21.26
N ASP A 58 -6.79 -8.81 -21.37
CA ASP A 58 -7.72 -8.97 -20.25
C ASP A 58 -7.17 -9.97 -19.23
N ARG A 59 -6.63 -11.10 -19.71
CA ARG A 59 -5.95 -12.07 -18.85
C ARG A 59 -4.76 -11.45 -18.13
N ILE A 60 -3.99 -10.59 -18.78
CA ILE A 60 -2.88 -9.88 -18.15
C ILE A 60 -3.36 -8.86 -17.11
N PHE A 61 -4.47 -8.14 -17.33
CA PHE A 61 -5.06 -7.31 -16.28
C PHE A 61 -5.42 -8.13 -15.04
N SER A 62 -5.98 -9.34 -15.22
CA SER A 62 -6.25 -10.25 -14.10
C SER A 62 -4.97 -10.69 -13.40
N LEU A 63 -3.91 -11.03 -14.14
CA LEU A 63 -2.65 -11.51 -13.56
C LEU A 63 -1.86 -10.39 -12.87
N GLU A 64 -1.89 -9.17 -13.40
CA GLU A 64 -1.28 -8.00 -12.74
C GLU A 64 -2.03 -7.65 -11.44
N LEU A 65 -3.34 -7.86 -11.37
CA LEU A 65 -4.10 -7.70 -10.14
C LEU A 65 -3.66 -8.71 -9.07
N GLU A 66 -3.44 -9.98 -9.44
CA GLU A 66 -2.91 -10.98 -8.52
C GLU A 66 -1.48 -10.64 -8.05
N TRP A 67 -0.67 -10.06 -8.94
CA TRP A 67 0.64 -9.52 -8.56
C TRP A 67 0.51 -8.37 -7.55
N LEU A 68 -0.39 -7.42 -7.76
CA LEU A 68 -0.68 -6.35 -6.80
C LEU A 68 -1.14 -6.88 -5.44
N LYS A 69 -1.83 -8.03 -5.42
CA LYS A 69 -2.26 -8.73 -4.20
C LYS A 69 -1.18 -9.58 -3.54
N GLY A 70 0.00 -9.70 -4.14
CA GLY A 70 1.15 -10.36 -3.55
C GLY A 70 1.49 -11.74 -4.12
N ALA A 71 0.85 -12.18 -5.20
CA ALA A 71 1.29 -13.39 -5.92
C ALA A 71 2.69 -13.20 -6.54
N ALA A 72 3.38 -14.29 -6.88
CA ALA A 72 4.71 -14.22 -7.51
C ALA A 72 4.62 -13.84 -9.00
N LEU A 73 5.66 -13.24 -9.58
CA LEU A 73 5.74 -13.01 -11.02
C LEU A 73 5.71 -14.31 -11.83
N GLY A 74 6.29 -15.38 -11.28
CA GLY A 74 6.25 -16.73 -11.84
C GLY A 74 4.83 -17.31 -11.95
N GLN A 75 3.89 -16.85 -11.12
CA GLN A 75 2.47 -17.26 -11.15
C GLN A 75 1.60 -16.33 -12.01
N THR A 76 2.11 -15.16 -12.39
CA THR A 76 1.34 -14.08 -13.02
C THR A 76 1.85 -13.79 -14.43
N LEU A 77 2.52 -12.65 -14.65
CA LEU A 77 2.99 -12.19 -15.96
C LEU A 77 3.83 -13.25 -16.69
N TYR A 78 4.66 -14.00 -15.97
CA TYR A 78 5.56 -14.99 -16.58
C TYR A 78 4.87 -16.28 -17.01
N THR A 79 3.56 -16.42 -16.78
CA THR A 79 2.77 -17.48 -17.42
C THR A 79 2.43 -17.15 -18.88
N CYS A 80 2.61 -15.89 -19.32
CA CYS A 80 2.33 -15.49 -20.69
C CYS A 80 3.46 -15.92 -21.64
N ARG A 81 3.17 -16.82 -22.59
CA ARG A 81 4.15 -17.27 -23.60
C ARG A 81 4.60 -16.15 -24.52
N PHE A 82 3.68 -15.29 -24.93
CA PHE A 82 3.98 -14.14 -25.79
C PHE A 82 4.99 -13.19 -25.15
N TYR A 83 4.90 -12.99 -23.84
CA TYR A 83 5.86 -12.17 -23.11
C TYR A 83 7.27 -12.71 -23.27
N HIS A 84 7.49 -14.01 -23.04
CA HIS A 84 8.82 -14.60 -23.16
C HIS A 84 9.33 -14.63 -24.59
N GLU A 85 8.49 -15.07 -25.54
CA GLU A 85 8.91 -15.25 -26.93
C GLU A 85 9.22 -13.93 -27.66
N TYR A 86 8.53 -12.84 -27.34
CA TYR A 86 8.65 -11.59 -28.10
C TYR A 86 9.04 -10.37 -27.27
N VAL A 87 8.51 -10.23 -26.06
CA VAL A 87 8.75 -9.03 -25.25
C VAL A 87 10.10 -9.11 -24.55
N TYR A 88 10.38 -10.23 -23.89
CA TYR A 88 11.60 -10.46 -23.13
C TYR A 88 12.83 -10.64 -24.03
N THR A 89 12.71 -11.45 -25.10
CA THR A 89 13.78 -11.66 -26.09
C THR A 89 14.06 -10.42 -26.95
N GLY A 90 13.11 -9.49 -27.03
CA GLY A 90 13.18 -8.34 -27.92
C GLY A 90 13.05 -8.70 -29.41
N LEU A 91 12.48 -9.87 -29.72
CA LEU A 91 12.23 -10.28 -31.10
C LEU A 91 11.20 -9.36 -31.76
N SER A 92 11.60 -8.71 -32.87
CA SER A 92 10.70 -7.92 -33.69
C SER A 92 9.73 -8.82 -34.45
N THR A 93 8.43 -8.57 -34.32
CA THR A 93 7.35 -9.38 -34.92
C THR A 93 6.81 -8.81 -36.24
N SER A 94 5.86 -9.54 -36.83
CA SER A 94 5.19 -9.26 -38.10
C SER A 94 4.70 -7.80 -38.24
N LEU A 95 4.56 -7.33 -39.49
CA LEU A 95 4.13 -5.96 -39.85
C LEU A 95 2.71 -5.57 -39.38
N HIS A 96 1.98 -6.44 -38.68
CA HIS A 96 0.60 -6.18 -38.31
C HIS A 96 0.49 -5.42 -36.98
N TYR A 97 -0.30 -4.34 -36.96
CA TYR A 97 -0.39 -3.42 -35.83
C TYR A 97 -0.88 -4.07 -34.52
N THR A 98 -1.60 -5.20 -34.56
CA THR A 98 -2.06 -5.91 -33.35
C THR A 98 -0.89 -6.49 -32.55
N TYR A 99 0.15 -6.97 -33.23
CA TYR A 99 1.38 -7.45 -32.62
C TYR A 99 2.14 -6.34 -31.91
N ASP A 100 2.33 -5.22 -32.60
CA ASP A 100 2.97 -4.03 -32.02
C ASP A 100 2.19 -3.53 -30.80
N THR A 101 0.86 -3.49 -30.92
CA THR A 101 -0.05 -3.06 -29.85
C THR A 101 0.04 -3.97 -28.62
N LEU A 102 0.03 -5.29 -28.81
CA LEU A 102 0.16 -6.26 -27.73
C LEU A 102 1.54 -6.20 -27.08
N THR A 103 2.60 -6.09 -27.88
CA THR A 103 3.98 -5.94 -27.42
C THR A 103 4.14 -4.70 -26.54
N LEU A 104 3.60 -3.55 -26.97
CA LEU A 104 3.62 -2.31 -26.18
C LEU A 104 2.85 -2.45 -24.87
N PHE A 105 1.67 -3.08 -24.90
CA PHE A 105 0.87 -3.33 -23.70
C PHE A 105 1.60 -4.22 -22.68
N LEU A 106 2.22 -5.30 -23.13
CA LEU A 106 2.97 -6.21 -22.26
C LEU A 106 4.27 -5.57 -21.75
N LYS A 107 4.97 -4.77 -22.57
CA LYS A 107 6.13 -3.96 -22.12
C LYS A 107 5.72 -2.97 -21.03
N ALA A 108 4.59 -2.29 -21.20
CA ALA A 108 4.03 -1.39 -20.20
C ALA A 108 3.68 -2.12 -18.90
N THR A 109 3.05 -3.28 -19.01
CA THR A 109 2.70 -4.10 -17.84
C THR A 109 3.94 -4.59 -17.10
N ALA A 110 4.94 -5.12 -17.82
CA ALA A 110 6.21 -5.53 -17.22
C ALA A 110 6.93 -4.37 -16.52
N LYS A 111 6.85 -3.15 -17.09
CA LYS A 111 7.41 -1.96 -16.46
C LYS A 111 6.62 -1.55 -15.21
N CYS A 112 5.29 -1.67 -15.20
CA CYS A 112 4.48 -1.49 -13.99
C CYS A 112 4.89 -2.47 -12.89
N CYS A 113 4.99 -3.78 -13.21
CA CYS A 113 5.45 -4.81 -12.28
C CYS A 113 6.84 -4.48 -11.70
N ALA A 114 7.76 -3.99 -12.52
CA ALA A 114 9.09 -3.59 -12.07
C ALA A 114 9.05 -2.41 -11.10
N LEU A 115 8.30 -1.35 -11.41
CA LEU A 115 8.14 -0.19 -10.51
C LEU A 115 7.51 -0.61 -9.17
N GLN A 116 6.49 -1.47 -9.21
CA GLN A 116 5.86 -2.04 -8.03
C GLN A 116 6.83 -2.90 -7.21
N TYR A 117 7.63 -3.74 -7.88
CA TYR A 117 8.66 -4.55 -7.23
C TYR A 117 9.67 -3.68 -6.48
N HIS A 118 10.22 -2.64 -7.13
CA HIS A 118 11.20 -1.75 -6.49
C HIS A 118 10.61 -1.02 -5.28
N GLU A 119 9.35 -0.61 -5.34
CA GLU A 119 8.67 -0.03 -4.18
C GLU A 119 8.53 -1.04 -3.04
N LEU A 120 8.10 -2.27 -3.33
CA LEU A 120 7.94 -3.33 -2.34
C LEU A 120 9.28 -3.75 -1.70
N MET A 121 10.39 -3.65 -2.44
CA MET A 121 11.74 -3.91 -1.94
C MET A 121 12.24 -2.90 -0.90
N HIS A 122 11.51 -1.80 -0.64
CA HIS A 122 11.81 -0.90 0.48
C HIS A 122 11.49 -1.48 1.86
N GLN A 123 10.97 -2.71 1.96
CA GLN A 123 10.72 -3.44 3.21
C GLN A 123 9.71 -2.75 4.16
N ARG A 124 8.82 -1.94 3.59
CA ARG A 124 7.69 -1.32 4.31
C ARG A 124 6.54 -2.29 4.54
N VAL A 125 6.47 -3.32 3.70
CA VAL A 125 5.62 -4.51 3.83
C VAL A 125 6.50 -5.76 3.79
N LEU A 126 5.99 -6.90 4.26
CA LEU A 126 6.80 -8.10 4.49
C LEU A 126 6.77 -9.06 3.30
N ASP A 127 7.94 -9.39 2.77
CA ASP A 127 8.11 -10.47 1.79
C ASP A 127 7.83 -11.84 2.44
N GLY A 128 7.15 -12.71 1.69
CA GLY A 128 6.70 -14.03 2.14
C GLY A 128 5.45 -14.01 3.04
N GLU A 129 4.91 -12.84 3.35
CA GLU A 129 3.66 -12.67 4.12
C GLU A 129 2.66 -11.79 3.37
N ASP A 130 3.06 -10.55 3.06
CA ASP A 130 2.23 -9.57 2.36
C ASP A 130 2.34 -9.73 0.83
N PHE A 131 3.53 -10.04 0.32
CA PHE A 131 3.78 -10.25 -1.11
C PHE A 131 4.91 -11.26 -1.34
N CYS A 132 5.12 -11.70 -2.58
CA CYS A 132 6.24 -12.54 -2.97
C CYS A 132 7.25 -11.75 -3.81
N GLY A 133 8.44 -11.52 -3.23
CA GLY A 133 9.55 -10.80 -3.85
C GLY A 133 10.42 -11.65 -4.77
N ASP A 134 10.00 -12.85 -5.19
CA ASP A 134 10.80 -13.72 -6.07
C ASP A 134 10.56 -13.39 -7.56
N PRO A 135 11.57 -12.86 -8.29
CA PRO A 135 11.46 -12.60 -9.72
C PRO A 135 11.67 -13.86 -10.59
N GLY A 136 11.85 -15.06 -10.00
CA GLY A 136 12.01 -16.31 -10.75
C GLY A 136 13.27 -16.37 -11.62
N GLY A 137 14.28 -15.55 -11.31
CA GLY A 137 15.52 -15.46 -12.09
C GLY A 137 15.41 -14.68 -13.40
N ILE A 138 14.28 -14.04 -13.68
CA ILE A 138 14.10 -13.20 -14.87
C ILE A 138 14.45 -11.75 -14.53
N ALA A 139 15.28 -11.13 -15.37
CA ALA A 139 15.64 -9.72 -15.20
C ALA A 139 14.43 -8.81 -15.44
N LEU A 140 14.21 -7.87 -14.51
CA LEU A 140 13.18 -6.84 -14.65
C LEU A 140 13.55 -5.83 -15.76
N PRO A 141 12.57 -5.22 -16.44
CA PRO A 141 12.78 -4.24 -17.52
C PRO A 141 13.24 -2.87 -17.00
N ASP A 142 14.29 -2.83 -16.19
CA ASP A 142 14.78 -1.59 -15.55
C ASP A 142 15.33 -0.60 -16.57
N GLY A 143 16.01 -1.10 -17.61
CA GLY A 143 16.53 -0.29 -18.72
C GLY A 143 15.47 0.29 -19.67
N VAL A 144 14.19 -0.08 -19.52
CA VAL A 144 13.11 0.50 -20.33
C VAL A 144 12.76 1.89 -19.80
N ASP A 145 13.00 2.92 -20.62
CA ASP A 145 12.59 4.29 -20.30
C ASP A 145 11.07 4.46 -20.42
N VAL A 146 10.45 4.97 -19.35
CA VAL A 146 8.99 5.16 -19.28
C VAL A 146 8.53 6.26 -20.23
N THR A 147 9.33 7.31 -20.44
CA THR A 147 8.94 8.44 -21.29
C THR A 147 8.80 7.99 -22.74
N ASN A 148 9.80 7.28 -23.26
CA ASN A 148 9.77 6.68 -24.59
C ASN A 148 8.65 5.64 -24.72
N LEU A 149 8.43 4.81 -23.70
CA LEU A 149 7.35 3.83 -23.72
C LEU A 149 5.96 4.50 -23.76
N ALA A 150 5.76 5.56 -22.98
CA ALA A 150 4.53 6.34 -22.99
C ALA A 150 4.29 7.01 -24.35
N ALA A 151 5.33 7.58 -24.98
CA ALA A 151 5.23 8.17 -26.32
C ALA A 151 4.88 7.14 -27.40
N ASN A 152 5.43 5.92 -27.31
CA ASN A 152 5.08 4.82 -28.21
C ASN A 152 3.63 4.36 -28.01
N LEU A 153 3.16 4.31 -26.75
CA LEU A 153 1.75 4.04 -26.44
C LEU A 153 0.83 5.14 -27.00
N ASP A 154 1.20 6.41 -26.86
CA ASP A 154 0.44 7.53 -27.43
C ASP A 154 0.33 7.40 -28.95
N THR A 155 1.44 7.12 -29.64
CA THR A 155 1.45 6.89 -31.10
C THR A 155 0.53 5.73 -31.51
N ALA A 156 0.52 4.64 -30.75
CA ALA A 156 -0.37 3.50 -31.02
C ALA A 156 -1.85 3.84 -30.76
N ILE A 157 -2.15 4.56 -29.69
CA ILE A 157 -3.49 5.05 -29.34
C ILE A 157 -4.01 6.01 -30.42
N GLU A 158 -3.17 6.92 -30.92
CA GLU A 158 -3.52 7.84 -31.99
C GLU A 158 -3.87 7.09 -33.28
N LYS A 159 -3.06 6.11 -33.68
CA LYS A 159 -3.37 5.24 -34.85
C LYS A 159 -4.70 4.52 -34.70
N LEU A 160 -4.97 3.94 -33.52
CA LEU A 160 -6.24 3.27 -33.23
C LEU A 160 -7.42 4.25 -33.20
N SER A 161 -7.20 5.51 -32.85
CA SER A 161 -8.25 6.54 -32.82
C SER A 161 -8.75 6.96 -34.20
N CYS A 162 -7.93 6.75 -35.25
CA CYS A 162 -8.32 7.01 -36.62
C CYS A 162 -9.30 5.97 -37.18
N ASP A 163 -9.34 4.76 -36.59
CA ASP A 163 -10.28 3.71 -36.97
C ASP A 163 -11.53 3.75 -36.06
N THR A 164 -12.69 3.96 -36.66
CA THR A 164 -13.99 4.02 -35.97
C THR A 164 -14.60 2.64 -35.71
N SER A 165 -13.92 1.56 -36.12
CA SER A 165 -14.38 0.20 -35.87
C SER A 165 -14.46 -0.11 -34.37
N LEU A 166 -15.44 -0.94 -34.00
CA LEU A 166 -15.56 -1.43 -32.63
C LEU A 166 -14.28 -2.15 -32.17
N ASN A 167 -13.65 -2.86 -33.09
CA ASN A 167 -12.44 -3.62 -32.83
C ASN A 167 -11.25 -2.70 -32.46
N ALA A 168 -11.03 -1.61 -33.19
CA ALA A 168 -10.03 -0.62 -32.82
C ALA A 168 -10.36 0.03 -31.47
N ARG A 169 -11.65 0.28 -31.20
CA ARG A 169 -12.10 0.82 -29.91
C ARG A 169 -11.81 -0.11 -28.73
N LYS A 170 -11.99 -1.44 -28.89
CA LYS A 170 -11.64 -2.44 -27.87
C LYS A 170 -10.17 -2.36 -27.45
N LEU A 171 -9.26 -2.28 -28.42
CA LEU A 171 -7.82 -2.17 -28.19
C LEU A 171 -7.45 -0.81 -27.62
N TYR A 172 -8.02 0.26 -28.17
CA TYR A 172 -7.81 1.64 -27.71
C TYR A 172 -8.10 1.78 -26.22
N THR A 173 -9.24 1.29 -25.74
CA THR A 173 -9.65 1.46 -24.34
C THR A 173 -8.70 0.73 -23.38
N ARG A 174 -8.30 -0.50 -23.71
CA ARG A 174 -7.35 -1.31 -22.92
C ARG A 174 -5.96 -0.66 -22.87
N LEU A 175 -5.47 -0.20 -24.02
CA LEU A 175 -4.16 0.44 -24.14
C LEU A 175 -4.13 1.80 -23.42
N ALA A 176 -5.21 2.59 -23.53
CA ALA A 176 -5.34 3.86 -22.82
C ALA A 176 -5.40 3.68 -21.30
N ALA A 177 -6.17 2.69 -20.81
CA ALA A 177 -6.19 2.35 -19.39
C ALA A 177 -4.79 1.97 -18.88
N LYS A 178 -4.08 1.11 -19.61
CA LYS A 178 -2.71 0.69 -19.25
C LYS A 178 -1.71 1.83 -19.27
N LYS A 179 -1.74 2.70 -20.29
CA LYS A 179 -0.88 3.88 -20.38
C LYS A 179 -1.06 4.79 -19.17
N HIS A 180 -2.31 5.11 -18.83
CA HIS A 180 -2.60 5.99 -17.70
C HIS A 180 -2.23 5.35 -16.35
N TRP A 181 -2.38 4.03 -16.21
CA TRP A 181 -1.88 3.30 -15.05
C TRP A 181 -0.35 3.37 -14.93
N LEU A 182 0.38 3.12 -16.03
CA LEU A 182 1.85 3.23 -16.08
C LEU A 182 2.32 4.63 -15.67
N LYS A 183 1.73 5.69 -16.23
CA LYS A 183 2.10 7.07 -15.88
C LYS A 183 1.76 7.40 -14.43
N CYS A 184 0.62 6.93 -13.91
CA CYS A 184 0.25 7.11 -12.51
C CYS A 184 1.28 6.48 -11.56
N ILE A 185 1.61 5.19 -11.76
CA ILE A 185 2.63 4.50 -10.95
C ILE A 185 3.97 5.21 -11.05
N THR A 186 4.37 5.60 -12.26
CA THR A 186 5.65 6.28 -12.48
C THR A 186 5.71 7.61 -11.72
N ALA A 187 4.62 8.37 -11.66
CA ALA A 187 4.57 9.62 -10.92
C ALA A 187 4.64 9.42 -9.40
N VAL A 188 4.05 8.34 -8.85
CA VAL A 188 4.08 8.07 -7.39
C VAL A 188 5.33 7.33 -6.91
N CYS A 189 5.97 6.51 -7.76
CA CYS A 189 7.16 5.74 -7.40
C CYS A 189 8.49 6.52 -7.59
N GLN A 190 8.42 7.78 -8.04
CA GLN A 190 9.62 8.62 -8.11
C GLN A 190 10.10 9.02 -6.71
N PRO A 191 11.40 9.34 -6.53
CA PRO A 191 11.94 9.82 -5.25
C PRO A 191 11.16 11.01 -4.69
N ASN A 192 10.71 11.90 -5.58
CA ASN A 192 9.82 13.01 -5.29
C ASN A 192 8.49 12.78 -6.01
N PRO A 193 7.49 12.19 -5.33
CA PRO A 193 6.21 11.86 -5.94
C PRO A 193 5.48 13.10 -6.46
N ASP A 194 5.14 13.11 -7.75
CA ASP A 194 4.23 14.11 -8.31
C ASP A 194 2.79 13.63 -8.13
N THR A 195 2.21 13.95 -6.98
CA THR A 195 0.86 13.52 -6.64
C THR A 195 -0.21 14.15 -7.52
N MET A 196 0.04 15.31 -8.12
CA MET A 196 -0.92 15.97 -9.01
C MET A 196 -0.95 15.27 -10.38
N ASP A 197 0.22 14.99 -10.96
CA ASP A 197 0.31 14.24 -12.22
C ASP A 197 -0.21 12.80 -12.04
N ALA A 198 0.12 12.17 -10.91
CA ALA A 198 -0.40 10.87 -10.54
C ALA A 198 -1.93 10.85 -10.46
N GLU A 199 -2.53 11.83 -9.78
CA GLU A 199 -4.00 11.92 -9.64
C GLU A 199 -4.68 12.19 -10.98
N PHE A 200 -4.11 13.05 -11.82
CA PHE A 200 -4.60 13.28 -13.19
C PHE A 200 -4.66 11.98 -13.99
N HIS A 201 -3.56 11.21 -13.95
CA HIS A 201 -3.48 9.93 -14.64
C HIS A 201 -4.36 8.85 -14.03
N LEU A 202 -4.54 8.81 -12.72
CA LEU A 202 -5.46 7.89 -12.07
C LEU A 202 -6.92 8.15 -12.48
N ARG A 203 -7.35 9.42 -12.51
CA ARG A 203 -8.70 9.81 -12.97
C ARG A 203 -8.93 9.42 -14.44
N ALA A 204 -7.92 9.62 -15.29
CA ALA A 204 -7.97 9.18 -16.68
C ALA A 204 -8.06 7.65 -16.79
N CYS A 205 -7.29 6.92 -15.97
CA CYS A 205 -7.33 5.47 -15.88
C CYS A 205 -8.73 4.96 -15.47
N SER A 206 -9.33 5.51 -14.40
CA SER A 206 -10.70 5.20 -13.95
C SER A 206 -11.72 5.40 -15.08
N ARG A 207 -11.62 6.49 -15.84
CA ARG A 207 -12.54 6.74 -16.98
C ARG A 207 -12.47 5.67 -18.06
N TYR A 208 -11.27 5.18 -18.39
CA TYR A 208 -11.11 4.11 -19.39
C TYR A 208 -11.47 2.74 -18.81
N TRP A 209 -11.13 2.47 -17.55
CA TRP A 209 -11.51 1.24 -16.85
C TRP A 209 -13.03 1.11 -16.70
N GLY A 210 -13.72 2.21 -16.41
CA GLY A 210 -15.17 2.27 -16.31
C GLY A 210 -15.88 1.88 -17.61
N GLN A 211 -15.25 2.09 -18.78
CA GLN A 211 -15.79 1.65 -20.07
C GLN A 211 -15.69 0.14 -20.28
N LEU A 212 -14.83 -0.56 -19.52
CA LEU A 212 -14.63 -2.01 -19.58
C LEU A 212 -15.58 -2.77 -18.62
N ASN A 213 -16.58 -2.09 -18.04
CA ASN A 213 -17.52 -2.68 -17.10
C ASN A 213 -18.41 -3.75 -17.77
N PRO A 214 -18.38 -5.02 -17.30
CA PRO A 214 -19.22 -6.11 -17.83
C PRO A 214 -20.73 -5.89 -17.74
N GLU A 215 -21.21 -5.12 -16.76
CA GLU A 215 -22.64 -4.91 -16.53
C GLU A 215 -23.23 -3.79 -17.38
N THR A 216 -22.45 -2.76 -17.68
CA THR A 216 -22.95 -1.54 -18.33
C THR A 216 -22.58 -1.42 -19.81
N ASN A 217 -21.51 -2.09 -20.28
CA ASN A 217 -21.01 -1.92 -21.64
C ASN A 217 -20.63 -3.25 -22.31
N LYS A 218 -21.59 -3.91 -22.96
CA LYS A 218 -21.37 -5.21 -23.61
C LYS A 218 -20.37 -5.18 -24.77
N ASP A 219 -20.13 -4.02 -25.38
CA ASP A 219 -19.31 -3.92 -26.60
C ASP A 219 -17.81 -3.85 -26.29
N LEU A 220 -17.44 -3.19 -25.19
CA LEU A 220 -16.04 -2.98 -24.79
C LEU A 220 -15.61 -3.77 -23.55
N ALA A 221 -16.57 -4.34 -22.81
CA ALA A 221 -16.36 -4.99 -21.52
C ALA A 221 -15.23 -6.01 -21.49
N LEU A 222 -14.72 -6.24 -20.28
CA LEU A 222 -14.10 -7.53 -19.95
C LEU A 222 -15.16 -8.63 -20.09
N VAL A 223 -14.79 -9.75 -20.70
CA VAL A 223 -15.72 -10.87 -20.91
C VAL A 223 -15.13 -12.16 -20.39
N ASP A 224 -15.97 -13.05 -19.85
CA ASP A 224 -15.52 -14.34 -19.33
C ASP A 224 -14.91 -15.22 -20.42
N SER A 225 -15.27 -15.04 -21.69
CA SER A 225 -14.60 -15.71 -22.81
C SER A 225 -13.14 -15.33 -22.95
N TYR A 226 -12.73 -14.19 -22.40
CA TYR A 226 -11.34 -13.69 -22.41
C TYR A 226 -10.56 -14.02 -21.13
N LEU A 227 -11.23 -14.51 -20.09
CA LEU A 227 -10.63 -14.73 -18.78
C LEU A 227 -10.76 -16.17 -18.29
N VAL A 228 -11.93 -16.78 -18.47
CA VAL A 228 -12.31 -18.07 -17.87
C VAL A 228 -12.58 -19.13 -18.94
N ASN A 229 -13.33 -18.76 -19.98
CA ASN A 229 -13.90 -19.68 -20.98
C ASN A 229 -13.26 -19.48 -22.37
N GLY A 230 -11.94 -19.23 -22.41
CA GLY A 230 -11.21 -19.14 -23.68
C GLY A 230 -11.35 -20.42 -24.50
N SER A 231 -11.35 -20.31 -25.83
CA SER A 231 -11.23 -21.51 -26.66
C SER A 231 -9.86 -22.16 -26.46
N ALA A 232 -9.77 -23.47 -26.68
CA ALA A 232 -8.52 -24.21 -26.55
C ALA A 232 -7.37 -23.63 -27.41
N SER A 233 -7.69 -22.97 -28.53
CA SER A 233 -6.71 -22.29 -29.39
C SER A 233 -6.12 -21.03 -28.76
N ILE A 234 -6.88 -20.30 -27.94
CA ILE A 234 -6.45 -19.01 -27.36
C ILE A 234 -5.90 -19.21 -25.94
N GLN A 235 -6.35 -20.25 -25.23
CA GLN A 235 -5.77 -20.63 -23.93
C GLN A 235 -4.26 -20.88 -24.02
N GLY A 236 -3.76 -21.37 -25.16
CA GLY A 236 -2.33 -21.63 -25.37
C GLY A 236 -1.41 -20.40 -25.24
N PHE A 237 -1.93 -19.17 -25.27
CA PHE A 237 -1.13 -17.97 -24.97
C PHE A 237 -0.61 -17.93 -23.52
N PHE A 238 -1.22 -18.69 -22.61
CA PHE A 238 -0.82 -18.80 -21.22
C PHE A 238 -0.49 -20.24 -20.87
N ASP A 239 0.58 -20.40 -20.11
CA ASP A 239 1.02 -21.70 -19.62
C ASP A 239 1.50 -21.56 -18.18
N VAL A 240 0.63 -22.03 -17.27
CA VAL A 240 0.91 -22.03 -15.84
C VAL A 240 2.07 -22.95 -15.47
N THR A 241 2.42 -23.91 -16.32
CA THR A 241 3.54 -24.84 -16.08
C THR A 241 4.90 -24.16 -16.22
N LEU A 242 4.98 -23.00 -16.89
CA LEU A 242 6.20 -22.21 -16.97
C LEU A 242 6.76 -21.84 -15.61
N SER A 243 5.90 -21.68 -14.60
CA SER A 243 6.30 -21.42 -13.21
C SER A 243 7.32 -22.43 -12.66
N ARG A 244 7.30 -23.68 -13.15
CA ARG A 244 8.24 -24.75 -12.79
C ARG A 244 9.59 -24.67 -13.49
N THR A 245 9.71 -23.85 -14.54
CA THR A 245 10.97 -23.66 -15.28
C THR A 245 11.85 -22.55 -14.69
N PHE A 246 11.28 -21.72 -13.81
CA PHE A 246 11.96 -20.59 -13.22
C PHE A 246 12.83 -20.99 -12.02
N SER A 247 13.89 -20.22 -11.79
CA SER A 247 14.80 -20.43 -10.66
C SER A 247 14.18 -19.87 -9.37
N THR A 248 13.18 -20.57 -8.84
CA THR A 248 12.49 -20.21 -7.59
C THR A 248 12.89 -21.14 -6.44
N GLN A 249 12.89 -20.60 -5.22
CA GLN A 249 13.07 -21.38 -3.98
C GLN A 249 11.71 -21.73 -3.33
N LEU A 250 10.61 -21.28 -3.92
CA LEU A 250 9.27 -21.44 -3.40
C LEU A 250 8.47 -22.41 -4.28
N PRO A 251 7.73 -23.36 -3.69
CA PRO A 251 6.80 -24.18 -4.46
C PRO A 251 5.62 -23.32 -4.90
N LEU A 252 5.66 -22.83 -6.14
CA LEU A 252 4.61 -21.99 -6.70
C LEU A 252 3.39 -22.83 -7.08
N ARG A 253 2.20 -22.38 -6.70
CA ARG A 253 0.93 -23.01 -7.08
C ARG A 253 0.27 -22.23 -8.23
N PRO A 254 -0.32 -22.90 -9.23
CA PRO A 254 -1.07 -22.20 -10.27
C PRO A 254 -2.20 -21.36 -9.66
N LEU A 255 -2.42 -20.17 -10.20
CA LEU A 255 -3.53 -19.31 -9.82
C LEU A 255 -4.77 -19.69 -10.62
N ALA A 256 -5.93 -19.70 -9.97
CA ALA A 256 -7.19 -19.98 -10.63
C ALA A 256 -7.65 -18.78 -11.48
N PRO A 257 -8.28 -19.02 -12.64
CA PRO A 257 -8.87 -17.97 -13.46
C PRO A 257 -10.03 -17.28 -12.74
N ARG A 258 -10.10 -15.95 -12.82
CA ARG A 258 -11.15 -15.13 -12.18
C ARG A 258 -12.16 -14.62 -13.19
N SER A 259 -13.39 -14.38 -12.73
CA SER A 259 -14.46 -13.86 -13.58
C SER A 259 -14.20 -12.40 -14.00
N ALA A 260 -14.78 -11.98 -15.13
CA ALA A 260 -14.64 -10.61 -15.63
C ALA A 260 -15.15 -9.56 -14.65
N LEU A 261 -16.25 -9.86 -13.96
CA LEU A 261 -16.85 -8.95 -12.98
C LEU A 261 -15.95 -8.78 -11.76
N GLU A 262 -15.38 -9.87 -11.22
CA GLU A 262 -14.44 -9.80 -10.10
C GLU A 262 -13.20 -8.96 -10.44
N VAL A 263 -12.59 -9.23 -11.59
CA VAL A 263 -11.41 -8.48 -12.05
C VAL A 263 -11.74 -7.01 -12.21
N TRP A 264 -12.90 -6.69 -12.78
CA TRP A 264 -13.34 -5.30 -12.94
C TRP A 264 -13.56 -4.59 -11.60
N LEU A 265 -14.29 -5.22 -10.68
CA LEU A 265 -14.60 -4.66 -9.37
C LEU A 265 -13.36 -4.41 -8.51
N GLU A 266 -12.40 -5.34 -8.55
CA GLU A 266 -11.20 -5.21 -7.73
C GLU A 266 -10.21 -4.19 -8.28
N TRP A 267 -10.01 -4.12 -9.60
CA TRP A 267 -9.26 -3.01 -10.18
C TRP A 267 -9.93 -1.67 -9.92
N LYS A 268 -11.26 -1.62 -9.97
CA LYS A 268 -12.01 -0.42 -9.59
C LYS A 268 -11.73 -0.05 -8.13
N SER A 269 -11.67 -1.03 -7.23
CA SER A 269 -11.29 -0.82 -5.83
C SER A 269 -9.89 -0.23 -5.71
N VAL A 270 -8.90 -0.78 -6.41
CA VAL A 270 -7.52 -0.25 -6.41
C VAL A 270 -7.48 1.19 -6.93
N ILE A 271 -8.16 1.47 -8.04
CA ILE A 271 -8.12 2.76 -8.73
C ILE A 271 -8.93 3.84 -7.98
N GLU A 272 -10.09 3.50 -7.44
CA GLU A 272 -11.06 4.48 -6.91
C GLU A 272 -11.13 4.53 -5.38
N LEU A 273 -10.65 3.51 -4.68
CA LEU A 273 -10.66 3.45 -3.22
C LEU A 273 -9.24 3.51 -2.63
N GLU A 274 -8.33 2.64 -3.09
CA GLU A 274 -6.98 2.51 -2.52
C GLU A 274 -6.06 3.67 -2.91
N MET A 275 -5.78 3.84 -4.20
CA MET A 275 -4.83 4.84 -4.70
C MET A 275 -5.18 6.28 -4.28
N PRO A 276 -6.46 6.72 -4.21
CA PRO A 276 -6.80 8.06 -3.74
C PRO A 276 -6.44 8.35 -2.27
N ILE A 277 -6.19 7.31 -1.44
CA ILE A 277 -5.69 7.50 -0.06
C ILE A 277 -4.30 8.15 -0.09
N LEU A 278 -3.46 7.79 -1.05
CA LEU A 278 -2.13 8.36 -1.25
C LEU A 278 -2.17 9.89 -1.41
N PHE A 279 -3.09 10.38 -2.23
CA PHE A 279 -3.23 11.81 -2.49
C PHE A 279 -3.82 12.56 -1.30
N ARG A 280 -4.77 11.94 -0.60
CA ARG A 280 -5.30 12.49 0.66
C ARG A 280 -4.21 12.60 1.73
N LEU A 281 -3.35 11.60 1.87
CA LEU A 281 -2.21 11.66 2.79
C LEU A 281 -1.22 12.76 2.39
N ALA A 282 -0.91 12.88 1.11
CA ALA A 282 0.05 13.88 0.63
C ALA A 282 -0.44 15.33 0.75
N CYS A 283 -1.76 15.56 0.70
CA CYS A 283 -2.39 16.86 0.86
C CYS A 283 -2.69 17.24 2.33
N THR A 284 -2.47 16.33 3.27
CA THR A 284 -2.82 16.52 4.69
C THR A 284 -1.54 16.63 5.52
N PRO A 285 -1.06 17.85 5.84
CA PRO A 285 0.16 18.02 6.62
C PRO A 285 -0.03 17.76 8.11
N ASP A 286 -1.26 17.79 8.63
CA ASP A 286 -1.51 17.64 10.06
C ASP A 286 -1.54 16.16 10.46
N VAL A 287 -1.13 15.85 11.70
CA VAL A 287 -1.02 14.47 12.17
C VAL A 287 -2.39 13.84 12.47
N LEU A 288 -3.28 14.58 13.14
CA LEU A 288 -4.57 14.03 13.57
C LEU A 288 -5.47 13.62 12.39
N PRO A 289 -5.64 14.42 11.32
CA PRO A 289 -6.46 14.00 10.19
C PRO A 289 -5.83 12.84 9.41
N ARG A 290 -4.49 12.76 9.35
CA ARG A 290 -3.79 11.59 8.81
C ARG A 290 -4.08 10.35 9.63
N LEU A 291 -4.01 10.43 10.96
CA LEU A 291 -4.35 9.31 11.84
C LEU A 291 -5.80 8.88 11.69
N ALA A 292 -6.76 9.79 11.62
CA ALA A 292 -8.17 9.47 11.41
C ALA A 292 -8.37 8.73 10.06
N LEU A 293 -7.76 9.21 8.98
CA LEU A 293 -7.79 8.55 7.68
C LEU A 293 -7.22 7.12 7.77
N LEU A 294 -6.03 6.96 8.36
CA LEU A 294 -5.37 5.65 8.50
C LEU A 294 -6.15 4.70 9.44
N SER A 295 -6.79 5.23 10.47
CA SER A 295 -7.68 4.46 11.36
C SER A 295 -8.87 3.89 10.59
N SER A 296 -9.52 4.72 9.76
CA SER A 296 -10.65 4.28 8.93
C SER A 296 -10.25 3.19 7.94
N VAL A 297 -9.02 3.25 7.41
CA VAL A 297 -8.45 2.21 6.54
C VAL A 297 -8.19 0.94 7.34
N ALA A 298 -7.61 1.05 8.53
CA ALA A 298 -7.33 -0.10 9.39
C ALA A 298 -8.60 -0.83 9.84
N LEU A 299 -9.68 -0.10 10.14
CA LEU A 299 -10.96 -0.66 10.56
C LEU A 299 -11.76 -1.28 9.41
N SER A 300 -11.56 -0.82 8.18
CA SER A 300 -12.26 -1.38 7.01
C SER A 300 -11.61 -2.65 6.43
N PHE A 301 -10.56 -3.20 7.07
CA PHE A 301 -9.76 -4.30 6.51
C PHE A 301 -10.55 -5.58 6.18
N GLN A 302 -11.64 -5.88 6.91
CA GLN A 302 -12.50 -7.05 6.63
C GLN A 302 -13.36 -6.85 5.38
N GLN A 303 -13.76 -5.61 5.09
CA GLN A 303 -14.53 -5.27 3.91
C GLN A 303 -13.62 -5.11 2.69
N HIS A 304 -12.47 -4.48 2.91
CA HIS A 304 -11.52 -4.14 1.87
C HIS A 304 -10.09 -4.10 2.43
N ALA A 305 -9.30 -5.12 2.07
CA ALA A 305 -7.88 -5.16 2.40
C ALA A 305 -7.07 -4.46 1.30
N MET A 306 -6.43 -3.35 1.68
CA MET A 306 -5.54 -2.60 0.78
C MET A 306 -4.37 -3.46 0.31
N THR A 307 -4.07 -3.38 -0.99
CA THR A 307 -2.98 -4.12 -1.63
C THR A 307 -1.63 -3.77 -0.99
N PRO A 308 -0.71 -4.75 -0.84
CA PRO A 308 0.65 -4.54 -0.34
C PRO A 308 1.37 -3.37 -1.00
N PHE A 309 1.21 -3.22 -2.32
CA PHE A 309 1.82 -2.13 -3.08
C PHE A 309 1.34 -0.76 -2.60
N VAL A 310 0.03 -0.54 -2.47
CA VAL A 310 -0.52 0.74 -2.00
C VAL A 310 -0.17 0.98 -0.53
N ARG A 311 -0.13 -0.07 0.31
CA ARG A 311 0.33 0.04 1.71
C ARG A 311 1.78 0.50 1.81
N SER A 312 2.67 -0.02 0.94
CA SER A 312 4.06 0.42 0.86
C SER A 312 4.16 1.89 0.42
N LEU A 313 3.47 2.25 -0.67
CA LEU A 313 3.44 3.63 -1.16
C LEU A 313 2.90 4.63 -0.13
N ALA A 314 1.84 4.26 0.59
CA ALA A 314 1.27 5.12 1.63
C ALA A 314 2.30 5.43 2.72
N GLN A 315 3.10 4.43 3.11
CA GLN A 315 4.20 4.62 4.04
C GLN A 315 5.32 5.50 3.46
N SER A 316 5.63 5.37 2.17
CA SER A 316 6.57 6.26 1.45
C SER A 316 6.10 7.70 1.44
N ILE A 317 4.80 7.94 1.23
CA ILE A 317 4.24 9.30 1.28
C ILE A 317 4.32 9.89 2.68
N ILE A 318 4.09 9.08 3.73
CA ILE A 318 4.21 9.52 5.11
C ILE A 318 5.66 9.94 5.42
N HIS A 319 6.64 9.13 5.02
CA HIS A 319 8.05 9.43 5.25
C HIS A 319 9.01 8.81 4.24
N ILE A 320 10.03 9.60 3.86
CA ILE A 320 11.19 9.17 3.08
C ILE A 320 12.45 9.71 3.77
N GLY A 321 13.28 8.80 4.29
CA GLY A 321 14.51 9.17 5.00
C GLY A 321 14.24 10.11 6.18
N TYR A 322 14.77 11.33 6.11
CA TYR A 322 14.65 12.36 7.17
C TYR A 322 13.49 13.35 6.95
N THR A 323 12.58 13.04 6.05
CA THR A 323 11.49 13.94 5.67
C THR A 323 10.13 13.26 5.74
N SER A 324 9.08 14.06 5.92
CA SER A 324 7.68 13.64 5.87
C SER A 324 6.96 14.30 4.69
N THR A 325 5.85 13.70 4.24
CA THR A 325 5.04 14.20 3.11
C THR A 325 5.80 14.32 1.77
N GLY A 326 6.65 13.34 1.47
CA GLY A 326 7.47 13.33 0.24
C GLY A 326 8.44 14.52 0.14
N GLU A 327 9.37 14.63 1.10
CA GLU A 327 10.40 15.68 1.18
C GLU A 327 9.96 17.12 1.51
N LYS A 328 8.67 17.39 1.72
CA LYS A 328 8.17 18.76 1.94
C LYS A 328 8.42 19.29 3.36
N GLN A 329 8.50 18.41 4.36
CA GLN A 329 8.61 18.80 5.76
C GLN A 329 9.67 17.97 6.49
N GLN A 330 10.39 18.60 7.42
CA GLN A 330 11.28 17.86 8.33
C GLN A 330 10.45 16.95 9.23
N LEU A 331 11.01 15.81 9.63
CA LEU A 331 10.34 14.85 10.52
C LEU A 331 9.81 15.50 11.80
N GLU A 332 10.56 16.44 12.37
CA GLU A 332 10.20 17.17 13.60
C GLU A 332 8.85 17.89 13.50
N HIS A 333 8.45 18.30 12.30
CA HIS A 333 7.16 18.94 12.08
C HIS A 333 5.98 18.04 12.48
N VAL A 334 6.13 16.72 12.36
CA VAL A 334 5.10 15.75 12.79
C VAL A 334 4.87 15.87 14.30
N GLY A 335 5.92 15.87 15.11
CA GLY A 335 5.82 16.02 16.56
C GLY A 335 5.32 17.41 16.97
N ILE A 336 5.77 18.46 16.27
CA ILE A 336 5.34 19.85 16.52
C ILE A 336 3.84 20.00 16.24
N SER A 337 3.38 19.61 15.04
CA SER A 337 1.96 19.66 14.65
C SER A 337 1.09 18.86 15.64
N ALA A 338 1.52 17.67 16.06
CA ALA A 338 0.75 16.89 17.02
C ALA A 338 0.59 17.61 18.38
N VAL A 339 1.64 18.26 18.89
CA VAL A 339 1.56 19.04 20.13
C VAL A 339 0.69 20.27 19.93
N GLU A 340 0.92 21.03 18.86
CA GLU A 340 0.22 22.27 18.56
C GLU A 340 -1.28 22.03 18.33
N ASP A 341 -1.65 20.97 17.61
CA ASP A 341 -3.04 20.62 17.33
C ASP A 341 -3.79 20.17 18.61
N LEU A 342 -3.12 19.43 19.50
CA LEU A 342 -3.76 18.90 20.71
C LEU A 342 -3.81 19.91 21.87
N THR A 343 -2.86 20.85 21.91
CA THR A 343 -2.69 21.73 23.09
C THR A 343 -2.80 23.22 22.77
N HIS A 344 -2.75 23.61 21.48
CA HIS A 344 -2.62 25.00 21.01
C HIS A 344 -1.37 25.74 21.52
N LEU A 345 -0.41 25.01 22.11
CA LEU A 345 0.86 25.55 22.53
C LEU A 345 1.82 25.60 21.35
N SER A 346 2.31 26.79 21.00
CA SER A 346 3.39 26.93 20.02
C SER A 346 4.71 26.40 20.59
N VAL A 347 5.23 25.34 19.96
CA VAL A 347 6.51 24.74 20.35
C VAL A 347 7.65 25.71 20.05
N GLU A 348 7.57 26.45 18.94
CA GLU A 348 8.54 27.48 18.56
C GLU A 348 8.63 28.62 19.59
N ASN A 349 7.49 29.09 20.10
CA ASN A 349 7.47 30.10 21.17
C ASN A 349 8.13 29.55 22.45
N CYS A 350 7.84 28.30 22.82
CA CYS A 350 8.49 27.68 23.97
C CYS A 350 10.01 27.60 23.82
N LEU A 351 10.49 27.21 22.64
CA LEU A 351 11.92 27.16 22.35
C LEU A 351 12.55 28.57 22.45
N THR A 352 11.89 29.58 21.89
CA THR A 352 12.36 30.98 21.91
C THR A 352 12.46 31.52 23.33
N GLU A 353 11.45 31.29 24.17
CA GLU A 353 11.44 31.75 25.57
C GLU A 353 12.50 31.03 26.41
N LEU A 354 12.74 29.74 26.17
CA LEU A 354 13.82 29.00 26.82
C LEU A 354 15.20 29.55 26.44
N GLU A 355 15.41 29.90 25.17
CA GLU A 355 16.66 30.52 24.68
C GLU A 355 16.90 31.91 25.28
N TRP A 356 15.84 32.67 25.54
CA TRP A 356 15.90 34.01 26.10
C TRP A 356 15.84 34.05 27.63
N SER A 357 15.76 32.89 28.30
CA SER A 357 15.71 32.83 29.76
C SER A 357 16.95 33.47 30.41
N GLN A 358 16.77 33.98 31.64
CA GLN A 358 17.82 34.68 32.38
C GLN A 358 19.06 33.80 32.62
N HIS A 359 18.90 32.47 32.66
CA HIS A 359 19.96 31.50 32.85
C HIS A 359 20.33 30.81 31.54
N LYS A 360 21.13 31.48 30.70
CA LYS A 360 21.47 31.05 29.33
C LYS A 360 21.97 29.59 29.22
N ASP A 361 22.77 29.11 30.17
CA ASP A 361 23.28 27.72 30.13
C ASP A 361 22.18 26.68 30.42
N VAL A 362 21.27 27.00 31.35
CA VAL A 362 20.12 26.14 31.68
C VAL A 362 19.11 26.16 30.54
N GLY A 363 18.77 27.35 30.03
CA GLY A 363 17.88 27.53 28.88
C GLY A 363 18.36 26.75 27.66
N ARG A 364 19.63 26.89 27.29
CA ARG A 364 20.21 26.16 26.15
C ARG A 364 20.17 24.63 26.34
N ALA A 365 20.44 24.13 27.53
CA ALA A 365 20.32 22.70 27.82
C ALA A 365 18.88 22.21 27.67
N MET A 366 17.89 23.00 28.09
CA MET A 366 16.47 22.67 27.96
C MET A 366 15.99 22.71 26.51
N THR A 367 16.40 23.70 25.72
CA THR A 367 16.12 23.76 24.27
C THR A 367 16.58 22.49 23.56
N ILE A 368 17.81 22.03 23.84
CA ILE A 368 18.36 20.80 23.25
C ILE A 368 17.55 19.57 23.68
N ARG A 369 17.12 19.49 24.95
CA ARG A 369 16.28 18.39 25.43
C ARG A 369 14.91 18.40 24.78
N LEU A 370 14.26 19.57 24.66
CA LEU A 370 12.96 19.71 24.01
C LEU A 370 13.02 19.31 22.54
N GLN A 371 14.05 19.74 21.80
CA GLN A 371 14.25 19.32 20.41
C GLN A 371 14.40 17.79 20.29
N ARG A 372 15.20 17.16 21.15
CA ARG A 372 15.34 15.68 21.17
C ARG A 372 14.04 14.98 21.50
N PHE A 373 13.27 15.50 22.46
CA PHE A 373 11.95 14.97 22.80
C PHE A 373 11.01 15.03 21.59
N ILE A 374 10.93 16.17 20.90
CA ILE A 374 10.11 16.34 19.69
C ILE A 374 10.56 15.41 18.56
N GLN A 375 11.86 15.22 18.35
CA GLN A 375 12.40 14.25 17.39
C GLN A 375 11.95 12.83 17.72
N ARG A 376 12.04 12.41 18.99
CA ARG A 376 11.59 11.08 19.44
C ARG A 376 10.08 10.90 19.28
N LEU A 377 9.28 11.91 19.67
CA LEU A 377 7.83 11.92 19.48
C LEU A 377 7.48 11.75 18.01
N SER A 378 8.13 12.52 17.12
CA SER A 378 7.93 12.44 15.68
C SER A 378 8.20 11.04 15.12
N GLY A 379 9.31 10.41 15.55
CA GLY A 379 9.64 9.04 15.17
C GLY A 379 8.58 8.02 15.60
N LEU A 380 8.07 8.13 16.84
CA LEU A 380 7.01 7.25 17.34
C LEU A 380 5.66 7.49 16.65
N LEU A 381 5.32 8.73 16.31
CA LEU A 381 4.10 9.05 15.55
C LEU A 381 4.15 8.49 14.12
N ILE A 382 5.32 8.52 13.48
CA ILE A 382 5.50 7.89 12.17
C ILE A 382 5.40 6.39 12.27
N GLN A 383 6.01 5.78 13.30
CA GLN A 383 5.84 4.35 13.56
C GLN A 383 4.37 3.99 13.79
N LEU A 384 3.61 4.82 14.52
CA LEU A 384 2.17 4.65 14.72
C LEU A 384 1.40 4.66 13.38
N MET A 385 1.63 5.67 12.54
CA MET A 385 1.01 5.78 11.21
C MET A 385 1.40 4.62 10.28
N SER A 386 2.69 4.25 10.24
CA SER A 386 3.16 3.09 9.48
C SER A 386 2.55 1.80 9.97
N THR A 387 2.37 1.64 11.29
CA THR A 387 1.75 0.45 11.86
C THR A 387 0.33 0.30 11.37
N LEU A 388 -0.47 1.37 11.32
CA LEU A 388 -1.84 1.36 10.79
C LEU A 388 -1.94 0.90 9.32
N LEU A 389 -0.85 1.02 8.55
CA LEU A 389 -0.75 0.55 7.16
C LEU A 389 -0.24 -0.88 7.01
N MET A 390 0.06 -1.59 8.09
CA MET A 390 0.39 -3.02 8.04
C MET A 390 -0.88 -3.87 7.94
N ASN A 391 -0.74 -5.16 7.65
CA ASN A 391 -1.87 -6.09 7.79
C ASN A 391 -2.38 -6.13 9.25
N ARG A 392 -3.66 -6.43 9.47
CA ARG A 392 -4.30 -6.30 10.80
C ARG A 392 -3.63 -7.16 11.88
N SER A 393 -3.17 -8.35 11.53
CA SER A 393 -2.41 -9.23 12.43
C SER A 393 -1.09 -8.59 12.89
N ARG A 394 -0.38 -7.92 11.97
CA ARG A 394 0.84 -7.19 12.25
C ARG A 394 0.59 -5.93 13.04
N GLN A 395 -0.48 -5.18 12.74
CA GLN A 395 -0.91 -4.01 13.52
C GLN A 395 -0.97 -4.34 15.01
N LYS A 396 -1.74 -5.38 15.40
CA LYS A 396 -1.88 -5.81 16.80
C LYS A 396 -0.52 -6.09 17.46
N ARG A 397 0.32 -6.87 16.78
CA ARG A 397 1.66 -7.23 17.30
C ARG A 397 2.54 -6.01 17.46
N MET A 398 2.46 -5.05 16.52
CA MET A 398 3.36 -3.92 16.50
C MET A 398 2.96 -2.82 17.48
N PHE A 399 1.67 -2.56 17.65
CA PHE A 399 1.19 -1.70 18.74
C PHE A 399 1.59 -2.24 20.12
N ALA A 400 1.49 -3.57 20.34
CA ALA A 400 1.92 -4.17 21.59
C ALA A 400 3.43 -3.97 21.86
N LYS A 401 4.28 -4.09 20.83
CA LYS A 401 5.73 -3.83 20.98
C LYS A 401 6.05 -2.34 21.14
N ALA A 402 5.23 -1.45 20.61
CA ALA A 402 5.43 -0.01 20.71
C ALA A 402 5.19 0.53 22.13
N TYR A 403 4.51 -0.20 23.02
CA TYR A 403 4.19 0.24 24.37
C TYR A 403 5.42 0.69 25.19
N ALA A 404 6.51 -0.09 25.16
CA ALA A 404 7.73 0.23 25.92
C ALA A 404 8.37 1.58 25.50
N PRO A 405 8.70 1.83 24.21
CA PRO A 405 9.28 3.12 23.83
C PRO A 405 8.33 4.31 24.03
N TRP A 406 7.01 4.11 23.95
CA TRP A 406 6.03 5.15 24.28
C TRP A 406 6.01 5.47 25.79
N ASN A 407 6.14 4.48 26.67
CA ASN A 407 6.28 4.70 28.10
C ASN A 407 7.59 5.43 28.45
N ASP A 408 8.71 5.06 27.81
CA ASP A 408 9.98 5.77 28.01
C ASP A 408 9.85 7.26 27.61
N LEU A 409 9.06 7.54 26.56
CA LEU A 409 8.77 8.92 26.14
C LEU A 409 7.84 9.63 27.13
N LEU A 410 6.91 8.92 27.77
CA LEU A 410 6.03 9.48 28.79
C LEU A 410 6.81 9.92 30.04
N ASP A 411 7.74 9.09 30.52
CA ASP A 411 8.60 9.44 31.66
C ASP A 411 9.45 10.67 31.35
N GLU A 412 10.00 10.76 30.12
CA GLU A 412 10.71 11.95 29.65
C GLU A 412 9.79 13.17 29.59
N ALA A 413 8.56 13.02 29.07
CA ALA A 413 7.59 14.10 28.95
C ALA A 413 7.21 14.70 30.31
N ILE A 414 7.06 13.85 31.33
CA ILE A 414 6.77 14.27 32.71
C ILE A 414 7.94 15.11 33.24
N GLN A 415 9.17 14.58 33.17
CA GLN A 415 10.35 15.26 33.68
C GLN A 415 10.58 16.60 32.96
N LEU A 416 10.54 16.59 31.64
CA LEU A 416 10.75 17.77 30.80
C LEU A 416 9.68 18.83 31.06
N GLY A 417 8.41 18.43 31.20
CA GLY A 417 7.32 19.34 31.49
C GLY A 417 7.50 20.07 32.82
N TYR A 418 7.91 19.38 33.89
CA TYR A 418 8.21 20.03 35.17
C TYR A 418 9.38 21.01 35.09
N GLU A 419 10.45 20.66 34.40
CA GLU A 419 11.64 21.51 34.25
C GLU A 419 11.35 22.78 33.45
N ILE A 420 10.57 22.67 32.37
CA ILE A 420 10.14 23.81 31.55
C ILE A 420 9.18 24.71 32.36
N CYS A 421 8.21 24.13 33.06
CA CYS A 421 7.29 24.89 33.92
C CYS A 421 8.00 25.67 35.03
N ASN A 422 9.13 25.15 35.54
CA ASN A 422 9.95 25.86 36.53
C ASN A 422 10.81 26.97 35.94
N SER A 423 11.07 26.92 34.63
CA SER A 423 11.93 27.86 33.91
C SER A 423 11.14 28.97 33.20
N LEU A 424 9.90 28.68 32.81
CA LEU A 424 8.96 29.60 32.17
C LEU A 424 7.91 30.12 33.17
N ASP A 425 7.15 31.15 32.77
CA ASP A 425 6.01 31.62 33.56
C ASP A 425 4.95 30.49 33.68
N PRO A 426 4.49 30.13 34.89
CA PRO A 426 3.44 29.13 35.09
C PRO A 426 2.12 29.43 34.37
N THR A 427 1.88 30.68 33.98
CA THR A 427 0.73 31.08 33.17
C THR A 427 0.89 30.78 31.67
N MET A 428 2.13 30.54 31.22
CA MET A 428 2.48 30.26 29.82
C MET A 428 2.55 28.76 29.52
N PHE A 429 3.03 27.94 30.45
CA PHE A 429 3.22 26.51 30.23
C PHE A 429 2.83 25.69 31.47
N LYS A 430 1.97 24.67 31.30
CA LYS A 430 1.64 23.73 32.37
C LYS A 430 2.54 22.50 32.31
N ALA A 431 3.02 22.04 33.47
CA ALA A 431 3.94 20.90 33.57
C ALA A 431 3.40 19.61 32.91
N GLU A 432 2.09 19.40 32.87
CA GLU A 432 1.48 18.19 32.32
C GLU A 432 1.37 18.19 30.78
N THR A 433 1.60 19.32 30.10
CA THR A 433 1.27 19.52 28.67
C THR A 433 1.78 18.39 27.78
N PHE A 434 3.08 18.07 27.84
CA PHE A 434 3.65 16.99 27.02
C PHE A 434 3.22 15.60 27.47
N SER A 435 3.08 15.37 28.78
CA SER A 435 2.68 14.06 29.29
C SER A 435 1.27 13.68 28.85
N VAL A 436 0.34 14.63 28.80
CA VAL A 436 -1.04 14.41 28.36
C VAL A 436 -1.09 14.09 26.85
N VAL A 437 -0.27 14.76 26.03
CA VAL A 437 -0.13 14.46 24.60
C VAL A 437 0.38 13.02 24.38
N VAL A 438 1.42 12.61 25.11
CA VAL A 438 1.96 11.24 25.00
C VAL A 438 0.95 10.20 25.49
N GLN A 439 0.24 10.48 26.59
CA GLN A 439 -0.82 9.62 27.11
C GLN A 439 -1.95 9.41 26.10
N TYR A 440 -2.35 10.44 25.36
CA TYR A 440 -3.37 10.32 24.31
C TYR A 440 -3.00 9.24 23.29
N PHE A 441 -1.77 9.27 22.77
CA PHE A 441 -1.32 8.28 21.78
C PHE A 441 -1.12 6.87 22.36
N ILE A 442 -0.77 6.76 23.64
CA ILE A 442 -0.71 5.46 24.34
C ILE A 442 -2.11 4.84 24.41
N VAL A 443 -3.10 5.60 24.90
CA VAL A 443 -4.48 5.11 25.05
C VAL A 443 -5.10 4.82 23.69
N TYR A 444 -4.85 5.66 22.69
CA TYR A 444 -5.25 5.40 21.30
C TYR A 444 -4.74 4.03 20.80
N GLN A 445 -3.47 3.71 21.04
CA GLN A 445 -2.91 2.40 20.66
C GLN A 445 -3.51 1.24 21.46
N GLN A 446 -3.86 1.44 22.72
CA GLN A 446 -4.54 0.41 23.53
C GLN A 446 -5.91 0.05 22.94
N VAL A 447 -6.68 1.05 22.49
CA VAL A 447 -7.94 0.83 21.75
C VAL A 447 -7.69 -0.04 20.51
N GLN A 448 -6.66 0.27 19.72
CA GLN A 448 -6.31 -0.53 18.54
C GLN A 448 -5.87 -1.96 18.90
N ILE A 449 -5.11 -2.16 19.98
CA ILE A 449 -4.67 -3.49 20.43
C ILE A 449 -5.86 -4.34 20.85
N ILE A 450 -6.77 -3.80 21.66
CA ILE A 450 -7.93 -4.54 22.15
C ILE A 450 -8.90 -4.80 20.99
N GLY A 451 -9.24 -3.76 20.22
CA GLY A 451 -10.14 -3.83 19.06
C GLY A 451 -9.69 -4.83 17.99
N SER A 452 -8.41 -4.79 17.60
CA SER A 452 -7.85 -5.76 16.64
C SER A 452 -7.93 -7.21 17.12
N GLY A 453 -8.10 -7.49 18.41
CA GLY A 453 -8.34 -8.84 18.88
C GLY A 453 -9.74 -9.37 18.57
N PHE A 454 -10.76 -8.51 18.54
CA PHE A 454 -12.10 -8.89 18.10
C PHE A 454 -12.11 -9.14 16.60
N ASP A 455 -11.54 -8.20 15.84
CA ASP A 455 -11.40 -8.27 14.39
C ASP A 455 -10.73 -9.54 13.87
N LEU A 456 -9.76 -10.06 14.63
CA LEU A 456 -8.96 -11.24 14.30
C LEU A 456 -9.48 -12.51 15.01
N GLU A 457 -10.64 -12.43 15.66
CA GLU A 457 -11.26 -13.55 16.39
C GLU A 457 -10.31 -14.22 17.41
N LEU A 458 -9.47 -13.42 18.08
CA LEU A 458 -8.48 -13.93 19.03
C LEU A 458 -9.05 -14.20 20.42
N TYR A 459 -10.21 -13.64 20.74
CA TYR A 459 -10.86 -13.81 22.02
C TYR A 459 -11.89 -14.93 21.95
N SER A 460 -11.85 -15.84 22.93
CA SER A 460 -12.94 -16.79 23.10
C SER A 460 -14.21 -16.10 23.59
N ASN A 461 -15.38 -16.70 23.36
CA ASN A 461 -16.67 -16.18 23.85
C ASN A 461 -16.70 -15.87 25.35
N ARG A 462 -15.88 -16.56 26.16
CA ARG A 462 -15.79 -16.34 27.61
C ARG A 462 -14.96 -15.11 27.97
N GLU A 463 -14.01 -14.74 27.11
CA GLU A 463 -13.13 -13.59 27.29
C GLU A 463 -13.77 -12.30 26.77
N CYS A 464 -14.71 -12.39 25.80
CA CYS A 464 -15.34 -11.22 25.18
C CYS A 464 -15.89 -10.22 26.20
N ALA A 465 -16.61 -10.68 27.24
CA ALA A 465 -17.16 -9.78 28.26
C ALA A 465 -16.06 -9.00 29.00
N VAL A 466 -14.94 -9.66 29.32
CA VAL A 466 -13.79 -9.03 29.98
C VAL A 466 -13.07 -8.07 29.03
N GLN A 467 -12.93 -8.42 27.75
CA GLN A 467 -12.31 -7.55 26.75
C GLN A 467 -13.16 -6.31 26.46
N TYR A 468 -14.49 -6.43 26.42
CA TYR A 468 -15.38 -5.27 26.33
C TYR A 468 -15.29 -4.38 27.56
N TYR A 469 -15.17 -4.96 28.76
CA TYR A 469 -14.95 -4.19 29.98
C TYR A 469 -13.64 -3.38 29.89
N PHE A 470 -12.52 -4.01 29.54
CA PHE A 470 -11.24 -3.31 29.36
C PHE A 470 -11.30 -2.24 28.27
N LEU A 471 -11.99 -2.51 27.16
CA LEU A 471 -12.19 -1.53 26.11
C LEU A 471 -12.98 -0.32 26.61
N GLY A 472 -14.03 -0.54 27.41
CA GLY A 472 -14.81 0.51 28.06
C GLY A 472 -13.98 1.37 29.01
N GLU A 473 -13.16 0.75 29.87
CA GLU A 473 -12.22 1.46 30.74
C GLU A 473 -11.19 2.27 29.93
N THR A 474 -10.70 1.72 28.83
CA THR A 474 -9.74 2.41 27.93
C THR A 474 -10.38 3.65 27.29
N PHE A 475 -11.64 3.56 26.85
CA PHE A 475 -12.38 4.72 26.33
C PHE A 475 -12.65 5.77 27.41
N HIS A 476 -12.92 5.35 28.66
CA HIS A 476 -13.08 6.29 29.77
C HIS A 476 -11.77 7.05 30.05
N GLU A 477 -10.62 6.38 30.05
CA GLU A 477 -9.31 7.04 30.18
C GLU A 477 -9.06 8.01 29.01
N GLN A 478 -9.46 7.65 27.80
CA GLN A 478 -9.37 8.53 26.63
C GLN A 478 -10.20 9.80 26.84
N GLU A 479 -11.43 9.68 27.33
CA GLU A 479 -12.31 10.81 27.66
C GLU A 479 -11.65 11.75 28.70
N VAL A 480 -11.07 11.20 29.76
CA VAL A 480 -10.38 11.96 30.81
C VAL A 480 -9.17 12.73 30.23
N ILE A 481 -8.37 12.08 29.39
CA ILE A 481 -7.21 12.73 28.73
C ILE A 481 -7.69 13.86 27.81
N LEU A 482 -8.75 13.63 27.03
CA LEU A 482 -9.31 14.66 26.15
C LEU A 482 -9.83 15.85 26.95
N ALA A 483 -10.51 15.63 28.08
CA ALA A 483 -10.94 16.72 28.96
C ALA A 483 -9.75 17.56 29.48
N LYS A 484 -8.62 16.91 29.79
CA LYS A 484 -7.38 17.62 30.15
C LYS A 484 -6.83 18.44 28.98
N LEU A 485 -6.77 17.88 27.77
CA LEU A 485 -6.36 18.61 26.57
C LEU A 485 -7.26 19.83 26.30
N PHE A 486 -8.58 19.70 26.45
CA PHE A 486 -9.50 20.83 26.35
C PHE A 486 -9.26 21.91 27.43
N SER A 487 -8.87 21.52 28.64
CA SER A 487 -8.52 22.47 29.71
C SER A 487 -7.20 23.22 29.45
N LEU A 488 -6.31 22.64 28.64
CA LEU A 488 -5.09 23.28 28.17
C LEU A 488 -5.41 24.28 27.05
N SER A 489 -6.31 23.91 26.14
CA SER A 489 -6.67 24.73 24.97
C SER A 489 -7.56 25.95 25.31
N ALA A 490 -8.41 25.86 26.33
CA ALA A 490 -9.34 26.94 26.70
C ALA A 490 -8.67 28.24 27.20
N GLN A 491 -7.35 28.24 27.41
CA GLN A 491 -6.57 29.41 27.83
C GLN A 491 -6.00 30.22 26.64
N THR A 492 -5.96 29.62 25.45
CA THR A 492 -5.63 30.28 24.18
C THR A 492 -6.92 30.72 23.47
N ARG A 493 -6.96 31.95 22.93
CA ARG A 493 -8.14 32.53 22.27
C ARG A 493 -8.77 31.52 21.30
N VAL A 494 -10.06 31.25 21.50
CA VAL A 494 -10.87 30.33 20.69
C VAL A 494 -10.98 30.85 19.27
N ASP A 495 -10.19 30.29 18.36
CA ASP A 495 -10.48 30.30 16.92
C ASP A 495 -11.14 28.96 16.53
N ASN A 496 -11.94 28.98 15.46
CA ASN A 496 -12.89 27.94 14.99
C ASN A 496 -12.35 26.49 14.80
N TYR A 497 -11.11 26.18 15.17
CA TYR A 497 -10.48 24.86 15.08
C TYR A 497 -10.95 23.86 16.14
N THR A 498 -11.53 24.30 17.25
CA THR A 498 -11.99 23.41 18.35
C THR A 498 -13.11 22.45 17.89
N LEU A 499 -13.86 22.81 16.84
CA LEU A 499 -14.86 21.95 16.21
C LEU A 499 -14.24 20.79 15.40
N ASN A 500 -13.02 20.93 14.89
CA ASN A 500 -12.35 19.88 14.12
C ASN A 500 -11.86 18.74 15.03
N ILE A 501 -11.32 19.05 16.21
CA ILE A 501 -10.85 18.03 17.18
C ILE A 501 -12.01 17.12 17.61
N VAL A 502 -13.19 17.69 17.89
CA VAL A 502 -14.40 16.91 18.21
C VAL A 502 -14.90 16.11 17.00
N PHE A 503 -14.84 16.65 15.78
CA PHE A 503 -15.27 15.93 14.58
C PHE A 503 -14.35 14.75 14.23
N TYR A 504 -13.03 14.90 14.39
CA TYR A 504 -12.06 13.83 14.12
C TYR A 504 -12.06 12.75 15.19
N ILE A 505 -12.26 13.10 16.45
CA ILE A 505 -12.32 12.15 17.58
C ILE A 505 -13.67 11.42 17.63
N CYS A 506 -14.78 12.10 17.33
CA CYS A 506 -16.09 11.43 17.28
C CYS A 506 -16.30 10.58 16.02
N ALA A 507 -15.51 10.77 14.95
CA ALA A 507 -15.51 9.89 13.78
C ALA A 507 -14.81 8.54 14.04
N ASP A 508 -13.97 8.45 15.07
CA ASP A 508 -13.30 7.22 15.52
C ASP A 508 -14.14 6.39 16.50
N ILE A 509 -15.38 6.80 16.81
CA ILE A 509 -16.38 5.94 17.44
C ILE A 509 -17.06 5.17 16.29
N PRO A 510 -16.84 3.85 16.15
CA PRO A 510 -17.67 3.07 15.25
C PRO A 510 -19.10 3.23 15.77
N LEU A 511 -19.96 3.88 15.00
CA LEU A 511 -21.39 3.74 15.16
C LEU A 511 -21.68 2.24 15.02
N LEU A 512 -21.80 1.58 16.17
CA LEU A 512 -22.55 0.35 16.34
C LEU A 512 -23.97 0.64 15.86
N ALA A 513 -24.22 0.36 14.58
CA ALA A 513 -25.54 0.21 13.99
C ALA A 513 -25.45 -0.75 12.79
#